data_AF-A0A6A0H3S3-F1
#
_entry.id   AF-A0A6A0H3S3-F1
#
_cell.length_a   1.000
_cell.length_b   1.000
_cell.length_c   1.000
_cell.angle_alpha   90.00
_cell.angle_beta   90.00
_cell.angle_gamma   90.00
#
_symmetry.space_group_name_H-M   'P 1'
#
loop_
_entity.id
_entity.type
_entity.pdbx_description
1 polymer ?
#
loop_
_entity_poly.entity_id
_entity_poly.type
_entity_poly.pdbx_seq_one_letter_code
_entity_poly.pdbx_strand_id
1 'polypeptide(L)'
;MDGDLVLMNRQPTLHRPSIQAHKSRVMKGVRVLRMPYANCKAYNADFDGDEMNLHFPQNWMAQSECATLITTHNQYLTPKDGAPLAGLVQDCVVAGVLLSVRGKMFEREDYIQLVNVAMQDYNCPINILPPAILKPKKLWSGKQIISTVLQNLIPQKNALPTFRFKTSVKAEVC
;
A
#
# COMPACT_ATOMS: atom_id res chain seq x y z
N MET A 1 19.26 -11.20 -7.45
CA MET A 1 19.40 -11.12 -5.98
C MET A 1 18.26 -10.28 -5.43
N ASP A 2 18.05 -10.27 -4.12
CA ASP A 2 17.05 -9.39 -3.52
C ASP A 2 17.39 -7.93 -3.83
N GLY A 3 16.39 -7.16 -4.28
CA GLY A 3 16.53 -5.76 -4.63
C GLY A 3 16.78 -5.48 -6.11
N ASP A 4 17.11 -6.49 -6.93
CA ASP A 4 17.30 -6.28 -8.36
C ASP A 4 15.99 -5.89 -9.05
N LEU A 5 16.07 -5.03 -10.06
CA LEU A 5 14.91 -4.58 -10.83
C LEU A 5 14.59 -5.58 -11.94
N VAL A 6 13.32 -5.97 -12.00
CA VAL A 6 12.77 -6.87 -13.02
C VAL A 6 11.57 -6.23 -13.68
N LEU A 7 11.43 -6.40 -14.99
CA LEU A 7 10.24 -5.97 -15.72
C LEU A 7 9.23 -7.10 -15.73
N MET A 8 8.01 -6.81 -15.32
CA MET A 8 6.92 -7.79 -15.33
C MET A 8 5.86 -7.35 -16.33
N ASN A 9 5.41 -8.26 -17.19
CA ASN A 9 4.31 -8.05 -18.13
C ASN A 9 3.23 -9.13 -17.99
N ARG A 10 1.99 -8.77 -18.35
CA ARG A 10 0.90 -9.72 -18.59
C ARG A 10 0.42 -9.59 -20.03
N GLN A 11 0.29 -10.71 -20.75
CA GLN A 11 -0.27 -10.72 -22.10
C GLN A 11 -1.80 -10.85 -22.05
N PRO A 12 -2.54 -10.19 -22.96
CA PRO A 12 -2.08 -9.21 -23.96
C PRO A 12 -1.78 -7.84 -23.33
N THR A 13 -0.67 -7.20 -23.73
CA THR A 13 -0.31 -5.86 -23.24
C THR A 13 -1.09 -4.78 -24.00
N LEU A 14 -2.26 -4.40 -23.47
CA LEU A 14 -3.16 -3.42 -24.10
C LEU A 14 -2.76 -1.96 -23.81
N HIS A 15 -2.10 -1.72 -22.68
CA HIS A 15 -1.78 -0.38 -22.20
C HIS A 15 -0.40 -0.36 -21.54
N ARG A 16 0.26 0.80 -21.58
CA ARG A 16 1.61 1.01 -21.01
C ARG A 16 1.75 0.52 -19.56
N PRO A 17 0.75 0.71 -18.65
CA PRO A 17 0.81 0.14 -17.31
C PRO A 17 0.81 -1.40 -17.21
N SER A 18 0.56 -2.13 -18.31
CA SER A 18 0.65 -3.60 -18.35
C SER A 18 2.10 -4.11 -18.38
N ILE A 19 3.10 -3.21 -18.40
CA ILE A 19 4.51 -3.52 -18.19
C ILE A 19 5.12 -2.55 -17.19
N GLN A 20 5.61 -3.07 -16.06
CA GLN A 20 6.16 -2.26 -14.97
C GLN A 20 7.43 -2.88 -14.40
N ALA A 21 8.31 -2.03 -13.86
CA ALA A 21 9.50 -2.47 -13.15
C ALA A 21 9.17 -2.70 -11.66
N HIS A 22 9.56 -3.88 -11.16
CA HIS A 22 9.40 -4.29 -9.77
C HIS A 22 10.76 -4.60 -9.15
N LYS A 23 10.88 -4.40 -7.84
CA LYS A 23 12.02 -4.90 -7.08
C LYS A 23 11.79 -6.38 -6.77
N SER A 24 12.76 -7.22 -7.13
CA SER A 24 12.70 -8.65 -6.87
C SER A 24 12.97 -8.95 -5.39
N ARG A 25 12.22 -9.93 -4.86
CA ARG A 25 12.44 -10.54 -3.55
C ARG A 25 12.35 -12.05 -3.74
N VAL A 26 13.47 -12.74 -3.56
CA VAL A 26 13.62 -14.17 -3.81
C VAL A 26 13.05 -14.94 -2.62
N MET A 27 11.95 -15.65 -2.85
CA MET A 27 11.30 -16.48 -1.83
C MET A 27 11.71 -17.95 -2.01
N LYS A 28 12.38 -18.53 -1.02
CA LYS A 28 12.77 -19.95 -1.04
C LYS A 28 11.54 -20.85 -0.90
N GLY A 29 11.48 -21.93 -1.68
CA GLY A 29 10.41 -22.93 -1.61
C GLY A 29 9.12 -22.59 -2.36
N VAL A 30 9.06 -21.43 -3.03
CA VAL A 30 7.92 -21.02 -3.85
C VAL A 30 8.21 -21.34 -5.32
N ARG A 31 7.23 -21.90 -6.04
CA ARG A 31 7.34 -22.26 -7.46
C ARG A 31 6.64 -21.29 -8.41
N VAL A 32 5.88 -20.35 -7.87
CA VAL A 32 5.03 -19.39 -8.61
C VAL A 32 5.47 -17.96 -8.35
N LEU A 33 5.24 -17.06 -9.31
CA LEU A 33 5.43 -15.63 -9.10
C LEU A 33 4.39 -15.12 -8.10
N ARG A 34 4.81 -14.21 -7.22
CA ARG A 34 3.94 -13.55 -6.24
C ARG A 34 4.04 -12.05 -6.41
N MET A 35 2.90 -11.37 -6.41
CA MET A 35 2.84 -9.92 -6.51
C MET A 35 1.77 -9.33 -5.58
N PRO A 36 1.90 -8.06 -5.15
CA PRO A 36 0.90 -7.41 -4.31
C PRO A 36 -0.44 -7.22 -5.04
N TYR A 37 -1.55 -7.37 -4.30
CA TYR A 37 -2.91 -7.13 -4.82
C TYR A 37 -3.09 -5.73 -5.42
N ALA A 38 -2.39 -4.73 -4.88
CA ALA A 38 -2.47 -3.34 -5.35
C ALA A 38 -2.10 -3.16 -6.83
N ASN A 39 -1.28 -4.06 -7.39
CA ASN A 39 -0.82 -4.00 -8.77
C ASN A 39 -1.75 -4.76 -9.74
N CYS A 40 -2.69 -5.56 -9.24
CA CYS A 40 -3.52 -6.44 -10.07
C CYS A 40 -4.35 -5.67 -11.09
N LYS A 41 -4.91 -4.53 -10.69
CA LYS A 41 -5.68 -3.66 -11.58
C LYS A 41 -4.85 -3.12 -12.75
N ALA A 42 -3.55 -2.87 -12.55
CA ALA A 42 -2.68 -2.38 -13.62
C ALA A 42 -2.42 -3.45 -14.69
N TYR A 43 -2.32 -4.72 -14.29
CA TYR A 43 -2.15 -5.87 -15.17
C TYR A 43 -3.45 -6.52 -15.63
N ASN A 44 -4.58 -6.08 -15.07
CA ASN A 44 -5.90 -6.71 -15.19
C ASN A 44 -5.90 -8.20 -14.77
N ALA A 45 -5.11 -8.55 -13.75
CA ALA A 45 -4.90 -9.93 -13.29
C ALA A 45 -5.87 -10.33 -12.17
N ASP A 46 -6.31 -11.59 -12.15
CA ASP A 46 -7.31 -12.15 -11.21
C ASP A 46 -6.88 -13.44 -10.47
N PHE A 47 -5.63 -13.88 -10.64
CA PHE A 47 -5.00 -15.00 -9.89
C PHE A 47 -5.74 -16.36 -9.98
N ASP A 48 -6.40 -16.65 -11.09
CA ASP A 48 -7.09 -17.92 -11.33
C ASP A 48 -6.28 -18.93 -12.17
N GLY A 49 -5.04 -18.57 -12.51
CA GLY A 49 -4.21 -19.32 -13.47
C GLY A 49 -3.40 -18.43 -14.41
N ASP A 50 -3.52 -17.11 -14.28
CA ASP A 50 -2.76 -16.12 -15.03
C ASP A 50 -1.24 -16.38 -15.10
N GLU A 51 -0.71 -16.31 -16.32
CA GLU A 51 0.72 -16.34 -16.59
C GLU A 51 1.26 -14.93 -16.87
N MET A 52 2.46 -14.64 -16.35
CA MET A 52 3.12 -13.35 -16.53
C MET A 52 4.59 -13.55 -16.87
N ASN A 53 5.10 -12.73 -17.79
CA ASN A 53 6.51 -12.80 -18.15
C ASN A 53 7.34 -11.89 -17.24
N LEU A 54 8.56 -12.34 -16.95
CA LEU A 54 9.55 -11.61 -16.19
C LEU A 54 10.79 -11.41 -17.06
N HIS A 55 11.14 -10.17 -17.33
CA HIS A 55 12.31 -9.78 -18.11
C HIS A 55 13.35 -9.17 -17.19
N PHE A 56 14.59 -9.66 -17.27
CA PHE A 56 15.70 -9.16 -16.45
C PHE A 56 16.60 -8.25 -17.30
N PRO A 57 16.66 -6.92 -17.01
CA PRO A 57 17.49 -5.98 -17.75
C PRO A 57 18.98 -6.17 -17.45
N GLN A 58 19.77 -6.44 -18.50
CA GLN A 58 21.20 -6.73 -18.39
C GLN A 58 22.09 -5.47 -18.35
N ASN A 59 21.66 -4.39 -19.01
CA ASN A 59 22.46 -3.17 -19.16
C ASN A 59 22.16 -2.16 -18.07
N TRP A 60 23.17 -1.40 -17.64
CA TRP A 60 23.02 -0.32 -16.67
C TRP A 60 22.05 0.77 -17.14
N MET A 61 22.04 1.10 -18.44
CA MET A 61 21.07 2.06 -19.01
C MET A 61 19.64 1.56 -18.82
N ALA A 62 19.39 0.29 -19.15
CA ALA A 62 18.07 -0.31 -19.00
C ALA A 62 17.63 -0.38 -17.53
N GLN A 63 18.54 -0.68 -16.60
CA GLN A 63 18.25 -0.66 -15.17
C GLN A 63 17.90 0.76 -14.69
N SER A 64 18.63 1.78 -15.14
CA SER A 64 18.34 3.19 -14.82
C SER A 64 16.98 3.65 -15.35
N GLU A 65 16.61 3.26 -16.57
CA GLU A 65 15.28 3.52 -17.13
C GLU A 65 14.19 2.77 -16.37
N CYS A 66 14.43 1.52 -16.00
CA CYS A 66 13.50 0.76 -15.17
C CYS A 66 13.24 1.49 -13.84
N ALA A 67 14.31 1.90 -13.14
CA ALA A 67 14.25 2.58 -11.86
C ALA A 67 13.52 3.94 -11.94
N THR A 68 13.72 4.68 -13.04
CA THR A 68 13.31 6.09 -13.14
C THR A 68 12.02 6.29 -13.91
N LEU A 69 11.71 5.46 -14.90
CA LEU A 69 10.58 5.68 -15.82
C LEU A 69 9.50 4.62 -15.68
N ILE A 70 9.88 3.36 -15.48
CA ILE A 70 8.98 2.20 -15.62
C ILE A 70 8.57 1.62 -14.24
N THR A 71 9.17 2.10 -13.15
CA THR A 71 8.81 1.69 -11.78
C THR A 71 7.32 1.88 -11.51
N THR A 72 6.73 0.91 -10.80
CA THR A 72 5.33 0.89 -10.36
C THR A 72 4.88 2.21 -9.71
N HIS A 73 5.73 2.84 -8.89
CA HIS A 73 5.47 4.14 -8.26
C HIS A 73 5.21 5.28 -9.27
N ASN A 74 5.91 5.28 -10.41
CA ASN A 74 5.77 6.31 -11.44
C ASN A 74 4.55 6.05 -12.36
N GLN A 75 3.93 4.88 -12.24
CA GLN A 75 2.75 4.49 -13.00
C GLN A 75 1.48 4.43 -12.14
N TYR A 76 1.44 5.21 -11.05
CA TYR A 76 0.29 5.25 -10.15
C TYR A 76 -0.99 5.77 -10.82
N LEU A 77 -0.87 6.69 -11.79
CA LEU A 77 -2.00 7.31 -12.48
C LEU A 77 -2.16 6.72 -13.90
N THR A 78 -3.42 6.53 -14.31
CA THR A 78 -3.74 6.20 -15.71
C THR A 78 -3.40 7.38 -16.63
N PRO A 79 -2.76 7.15 -17.79
CA PRO A 79 -2.54 8.19 -18.79
C PRO A 79 -3.84 8.72 -19.42
N LYS A 80 -4.90 7.90 -19.43
CA LYS A 80 -6.17 8.22 -20.08
C LYS A 80 -6.96 9.30 -19.33
N ASP A 81 -7.24 9.06 -18.05
CA ASP A 81 -8.16 9.88 -17.26
C ASP A 81 -7.50 10.44 -15.97
N GLY A 82 -6.20 10.17 -15.74
CA GLY A 82 -5.50 10.57 -14.52
C GLY A 82 -6.00 9.87 -13.25
N ALA A 83 -6.87 8.87 -13.38
CA ALA A 83 -7.40 8.11 -12.25
C ALA A 83 -6.33 7.17 -11.66
N PRO A 84 -6.31 6.95 -10.33
CA PRO A 84 -5.37 6.05 -9.68
C PRO A 84 -5.59 4.58 -10.10
N LEU A 85 -4.50 3.91 -10.46
CA LEU A 85 -4.46 2.49 -10.82
C LEU A 85 -4.23 1.60 -9.62
N ALA A 86 -3.25 1.91 -8.78
CA ALA A 86 -2.92 1.09 -7.63
C ALA A 86 -3.84 1.42 -6.46
N GLY A 87 -4.39 0.39 -5.82
CA GLY A 87 -5.28 0.55 -4.69
C GLY A 87 -5.50 -0.76 -3.95
N LEU A 88 -5.81 -0.65 -2.67
CA LEU A 88 -6.19 -1.80 -1.86
C LEU A 88 -7.59 -2.29 -2.25
N VAL A 89 -7.79 -3.60 -2.28
CA VAL A 89 -9.04 -4.25 -2.71
C VAL A 89 -9.54 -5.24 -1.66
N GLN A 90 -10.80 -5.66 -1.78
CA GLN A 90 -11.42 -6.75 -1.02
C GLN A 90 -11.22 -6.60 0.50
N ASP A 91 -10.50 -7.54 1.13
CA ASP A 91 -10.35 -7.64 2.58
C ASP A 91 -9.69 -6.40 3.20
N CYS A 92 -8.77 -5.74 2.49
CA CYS A 92 -8.17 -4.51 2.99
C CYS A 92 -9.20 -3.38 3.15
N VAL A 93 -10.21 -3.33 2.27
CA VAL A 93 -11.29 -2.34 2.35
C VAL A 93 -12.20 -2.67 3.52
N VAL A 94 -12.59 -3.93 3.67
CA VAL A 94 -13.43 -4.41 4.80
C VAL A 94 -12.71 -4.17 6.14
N ALA A 95 -11.44 -4.55 6.24
CA ALA A 95 -10.62 -4.31 7.41
C ALA A 95 -10.47 -2.81 7.71
N GLY A 96 -10.28 -1.98 6.69
CA GLY A 96 -10.23 -0.52 6.84
C GLY A 96 -11.52 0.06 7.45
N VAL A 97 -12.69 -0.42 7.02
CA VAL A 97 -13.97 -0.05 7.64
C VAL A 97 -14.03 -0.55 9.08
N LEU A 98 -13.81 -1.84 9.31
CA LEU A 98 -13.86 -2.44 10.66
C LEU A 98 -12.86 -1.83 11.64
N LEU A 99 -11.72 -1.33 11.16
CA LEU A 99 -10.73 -0.63 11.96
C LEU A 99 -11.19 0.78 12.31
N SER A 100 -11.83 1.49 11.37
CA SER A 100 -12.16 2.92 11.50
C SER A 100 -13.59 3.21 11.98
N VAL A 101 -14.43 2.18 12.19
CA VAL A 101 -15.78 2.29 12.76
C VAL A 101 -15.75 3.00 14.11
N ARG A 102 -16.70 3.92 14.32
CA ARG A 102 -16.87 4.64 15.59
C ARG A 102 -17.30 3.67 16.69
N GLY A 103 -16.66 3.75 17.85
CA GLY A 103 -16.94 2.86 18.99
C GLY A 103 -15.96 1.70 19.13
N LYS A 104 -15.19 1.35 18.07
CA LYS A 104 -14.10 0.39 18.20
C LYS A 104 -12.87 1.04 18.84
N MET A 105 -12.53 0.56 20.03
CA MET A 105 -11.42 1.04 20.83
C MET A 105 -10.42 -0.10 21.09
N PHE A 106 -9.15 0.27 21.24
CA PHE A 106 -8.02 -0.63 21.45
C PHE A 106 -7.30 -0.26 22.74
N GLU A 107 -6.84 -1.28 23.47
CA GLU A 107 -5.91 -1.10 24.58
C GLU A 107 -4.51 -0.74 24.06
N ARG A 108 -3.59 -0.38 24.96
CA ARG A 108 -2.27 0.14 24.58
C ARG A 108 -1.46 -0.92 23.82
N GLU A 109 -1.53 -2.16 24.29
CA GLU A 109 -0.80 -3.31 23.78
C GLU A 109 -1.21 -3.60 22.34
N ASP A 110 -2.53 -3.70 22.09
CA ASP A 110 -3.09 -3.91 20.75
C ASP A 110 -2.74 -2.75 19.81
N TYR A 111 -2.85 -1.52 20.29
CA TYR A 111 -2.52 -0.33 19.51
C TYR A 111 -1.04 -0.35 19.06
N ILE A 112 -0.11 -0.62 19.99
CA ILE A 112 1.32 -0.68 19.67
C ILE A 112 1.60 -1.84 18.72
N GLN A 113 0.99 -3.00 18.94
CA GLN A 113 1.17 -4.17 18.08
C GLN A 113 0.71 -3.87 16.65
N LEU A 114 -0.46 -3.26 16.47
CA LEU A 114 -0.99 -2.90 15.15
C LEU A 114 -0.10 -1.88 14.43
N VAL A 115 0.41 -0.88 15.15
CA VAL A 115 1.32 0.12 14.59
C VAL A 115 2.65 -0.51 14.18
N ASN A 116 3.23 -1.38 15.01
CA ASN A 116 4.49 -2.08 14.71
C ASN A 116 4.35 -3.00 13.49
N VAL A 117 3.24 -3.73 13.38
CA VAL A 117 2.98 -4.59 12.21
C VAL A 117 2.85 -3.76 10.92
N ALA A 118 2.23 -2.57 11.00
CA ALA A 118 2.11 -1.68 9.85
C ALA A 118 3.44 -1.05 9.42
N MET A 119 4.43 -0.96 10.31
CA MET A 119 5.69 -0.24 10.11
C MET A 119 6.93 -1.13 10.26
N GLN A 120 6.86 -2.39 9.82
CA GLN A 120 7.95 -3.37 9.97
C GLN A 120 9.29 -2.91 9.34
N ASP A 121 9.23 -2.24 8.20
CA ASP A 121 10.42 -1.76 7.48
C ASP A 121 10.89 -0.35 7.94
N TYR A 122 10.31 0.19 9.02
CA TYR A 122 10.62 1.52 9.54
C TYR A 122 11.70 1.47 10.63
N ASN A 123 12.85 2.06 10.36
CA ASN A 123 14.03 1.97 11.23
C ASN A 123 14.16 3.11 12.26
N CYS A 124 13.19 4.01 12.35
CA CYS A 124 13.23 5.17 13.24
C CYS A 124 12.28 5.01 14.43
N PRO A 125 12.48 5.75 15.54
CA PRO A 125 11.55 5.77 16.66
C PRO A 125 10.14 6.19 16.19
N ILE A 126 9.14 5.37 16.53
CA ILE A 126 7.75 5.64 16.16
C ILE A 126 7.15 6.63 17.16
N ASN A 127 6.67 7.77 16.66
CA ASN A 127 5.94 8.74 17.45
C ASN A 127 4.50 8.28 17.65
N ILE A 128 4.12 8.02 18.90
CA ILE A 128 2.79 7.52 19.28
C ILE A 128 1.87 8.68 19.66
N LEU A 129 0.58 8.57 19.32
CA LEU A 129 -0.44 9.53 19.72
C LEU A 129 -0.95 9.30 21.15
N PRO A 130 -1.37 10.36 21.87
CA PRO A 130 -2.03 10.20 23.15
C PRO A 130 -3.36 9.44 23.00
N PRO A 131 -3.80 8.72 24.05
CA PRO A 131 -5.06 7.98 24.02
C PRO A 131 -6.25 8.92 23.83
N ALA A 132 -7.27 8.45 23.10
CA ALA A 132 -8.53 9.18 22.93
C ALA A 132 -9.35 9.25 24.23
N ILE A 133 -9.28 8.20 25.05
CA ILE A 133 -9.95 8.12 26.35
C ILE A 133 -8.90 7.85 27.42
N LEU A 134 -8.88 8.66 28.48
CA LEU A 134 -7.90 8.55 29.57
C LEU A 134 -8.43 7.76 30.77
N LYS A 135 -9.73 7.86 31.07
CA LYS A 135 -10.41 7.20 32.21
C LYS A 135 -11.68 6.51 31.72
N PRO A 136 -12.08 5.35 32.28
CA PRO A 136 -11.44 4.59 33.36
C PRO A 136 -10.20 3.80 32.92
N LYS A 137 -10.05 3.55 31.62
CA LYS A 137 -8.87 2.91 31.00
C LYS A 137 -8.36 3.77 29.84
N LYS A 138 -7.05 3.66 29.55
CA LYS A 138 -6.44 4.32 28.39
C LYS A 138 -6.81 3.55 27.13
N LEU A 139 -7.56 4.19 26.24
CA LEU A 139 -8.04 3.57 25.01
C LEU A 139 -7.71 4.45 23.79
N TRP A 140 -7.37 3.78 22.69
CA TRP A 140 -7.11 4.39 21.40
C TRP A 140 -8.18 4.00 20.39
N SER A 141 -8.52 4.91 19.49
CA SER A 141 -9.41 4.61 18.35
C SER A 141 -8.62 4.05 17.19
N GLY A 142 -9.22 3.18 16.37
CA GLY A 142 -8.57 2.74 15.12
C GLY A 142 -8.28 3.86 14.12
N LYS A 143 -8.99 4.99 14.20
CA LYS A 143 -8.63 6.20 13.45
C LYS A 143 -7.27 6.76 13.87
N GLN A 144 -6.94 6.68 15.16
CA GLN A 144 -5.64 7.11 15.67
C GLN A 144 -4.52 6.20 15.18
N ILE A 145 -4.76 4.89 15.01
CA ILE A 145 -3.77 3.96 14.42
C ILE A 145 -3.38 4.45 13.02
N ILE A 146 -4.37 4.74 12.17
CA ILE A 146 -4.14 5.25 10.82
C ILE A 146 -3.41 6.61 10.87
N SER A 147 -3.83 7.52 11.74
CA SER A 147 -3.17 8.82 11.91
C SER A 147 -1.71 8.69 12.34
N THR A 148 -1.41 7.77 13.26
CA THR A 148 -0.04 7.50 13.73
C THR A 148 0.83 6.96 12.61
N VAL A 149 0.35 6.00 11.83
CA VAL A 149 1.11 5.47 10.69
C VAL A 149 1.39 6.59 9.68
N LEU A 150 0.39 7.41 9.34
CA LEU A 150 0.57 8.54 8.42
C LEU A 150 1.56 9.58 8.94
N GLN A 151 1.49 9.95 10.22
CA GLN A 151 2.40 10.94 10.82
C GLN A 151 3.87 10.49 10.82
N ASN A 152 4.13 9.19 10.95
CA ASN A 152 5.48 8.66 10.95
C ASN A 152 6.04 8.43 9.53
N LEU A 153 5.17 8.14 8.55
CA LEU A 153 5.56 7.94 7.15
C LEU A 153 5.72 9.25 6.37
N ILE A 154 4.96 10.30 6.70
CA ILE A 154 5.05 11.60 6.02
C ILE A 154 6.23 12.39 6.64
N PRO A 155 7.23 12.80 5.84
CA PRO A 155 8.33 13.62 6.35
C PRO A 155 7.78 14.95 6.91
N GLN A 156 8.25 15.37 8.09
CA GLN A 156 7.77 16.59 8.77
C GLN A 156 7.87 17.88 7.93
N LYS A 157 8.70 17.89 6.89
CA LYS A 157 8.86 19.03 5.96
C LYS A 157 7.73 19.14 4.92
N ASN A 158 6.94 18.10 4.71
CA ASN A 158 5.88 18.09 3.71
C ASN A 158 4.55 18.49 4.35
N ALA A 159 3.76 19.31 3.63
CA ALA A 159 2.39 19.61 4.05
C ALA A 159 1.61 18.30 4.25
N LEU A 160 0.88 18.20 5.36
CA LEU A 160 -0.01 17.07 5.58
C LEU A 160 -1.02 17.01 4.43
N PRO A 161 -1.28 15.83 3.85
CA PRO A 161 -2.24 15.71 2.77
C PRO A 161 -3.63 16.12 3.26
N THR A 162 -4.18 17.18 2.66
CA THR A 162 -5.56 17.61 2.92
C THR A 162 -6.51 16.65 2.23
N PHE A 163 -7.07 15.70 2.97
CA PHE A 163 -8.10 14.82 2.43
C PHE A 163 -9.48 15.47 2.55
N ARG A 164 -10.11 15.80 1.42
CA ARG A 164 -11.53 16.15 1.35
C ARG A 164 -12.35 14.94 0.92
N PHE A 165 -12.87 14.18 1.86
CA PHE A 165 -13.77 13.08 1.57
C PHE A 165 -15.22 13.58 1.48
N LYS A 166 -15.90 13.26 0.38
CA LYS A 166 -17.37 13.32 0.32
C LYS A 166 -17.86 11.90 0.57
N THR A 167 -18.50 11.66 1.72
CA THR A 167 -19.14 10.37 2.00
C THR A 167 -20.57 10.40 1.48
N SER A 168 -20.95 9.42 0.65
CA SER A 168 -22.31 9.27 0.13
C SER A 168 -23.32 8.86 1.20
N VAL A 169 -22.85 8.33 2.32
CA VAL A 169 -23.66 7.96 3.46
C VAL A 169 -23.75 9.17 4.40
N LYS A 170 -24.96 9.70 4.61
CA LYS A 170 -25.23 10.63 5.70
C LYS A 170 -24.92 9.90 7.00
N ALA A 171 -23.97 10.41 7.78
CA ALA A 171 -23.73 9.90 9.12
C ALA A 171 -24.97 10.21 9.98
N GLU A 172 -25.94 9.31 10.00
CA GLU A 172 -26.97 9.32 11.03
C GLU A 172 -26.29 8.98 12.35
N VAL A 173 -26.17 10.01 13.18
CA VAL A 173 -25.62 9.92 14.53
C VAL A 173 -26.66 9.20 15.37
N CYS A 174 -26.45 7.92 15.66
CA CYS A 174 -27.04 7.28 16.83
C CYS A 174 -26.29 7.72 18.09
#